data_AF-A0A0B4E1N4-F1
#
_entry.id   AF-A0A0B4E1N4-F1
#
_cell.length_a   1.000
_cell.length_b   1.000
_cell.length_c   1.000
_cell.angle_alpha   90.00
_cell.angle_beta   90.00
_cell.angle_gamma   90.00
#
_symmetry.space_group_name_H-M   'P 1'
#
loop_
_entity.id
_entity.type
_entity.pdbx_description
1 polymer ?
#
loop_
_entity_poly.entity_id
_entity_poly.type
_entity_poly.pdbx_seq_one_letter_code
_entity_poly.pdbx_strand_id
1 'polypeptide(L)'
;DGYAREAGVRQLEKQLGKLVRKAVVKLLDEPNSVIKIGNKDLEASLGMPVFRNEQVLSGTGVITGLAWTSMGGATLPIEATRIHTLNRGFKLTGQLGDVMKESAEIAYSYISSNL
;
A
#
# COMPACT_ATOMS: atom_id res chain seq x y z
N ASP A 1 7.68 -0.08 9.94
CA ASP A 1 6.64 -0.35 8.93
C ASP A 1 5.51 0.68 8.91
N GLY A 2 4.87 1.00 10.04
CA GLY A 2 3.72 1.94 10.06
C GLY A 2 4.01 3.43 9.79
N TYR A 3 5.28 3.86 9.74
CA TYR A 3 5.67 5.28 9.64
C TYR A 3 6.42 5.66 8.36
N ALA A 4 6.89 4.66 7.62
CA ALA A 4 7.57 4.82 6.33
C ALA A 4 7.32 3.56 5.49
N ARG A 5 6.64 3.72 4.36
CA ARG A 5 6.39 2.67 3.37
C ARG A 5 6.68 3.26 1.99
N GLU A 6 7.91 3.07 1.52
CA GLU A 6 8.39 3.52 0.21
C GLU A 6 9.51 2.58 -0.24
N ALA A 7 9.84 2.59 -1.53
CA ALA A 7 10.95 1.78 -2.06
C ALA A 7 12.34 2.32 -1.65
N GLY A 8 12.43 3.62 -1.33
CA GLY A 8 13.65 4.28 -0.85
C GLY A 8 13.70 4.42 0.68
N VAL A 9 14.43 5.44 1.15
CA VAL A 9 14.62 5.71 2.60
C VAL A 9 14.40 7.19 2.99
N ARG A 10 13.91 8.02 2.08
CA ARG A 10 13.71 9.47 2.30
C ARG A 10 12.75 9.77 3.46
N GLN A 11 11.62 9.08 3.50
CA GLN A 11 10.63 9.18 4.55
C GLN A 11 11.15 8.59 5.85
N LEU A 12 11.90 7.47 5.79
CA LEU A 12 12.54 6.89 6.97
C LEU A 12 13.51 7.90 7.62
N GLU A 13 14.37 8.52 6.82
CA GLU A 13 15.31 9.56 7.24
C GLU A 13 14.59 10.74 7.92
N LYS A 14 13.49 11.21 7.33
CA LYS A 14 12.66 12.26 7.94
C LYS A 14 12.10 11.87 9.30
N GLN A 15 11.63 10.63 9.48
CA GLN A 15 11.12 10.16 10.77
C GLN A 15 12.24 10.03 11.80
N LEU A 16 13.41 9.51 11.41
CA LEU A 16 14.58 9.46 12.28
C LEU A 16 15.00 10.86 12.72
N GLY A 17 15.02 11.83 11.81
CA GLY A 17 15.30 13.23 12.15
C GLY A 17 14.29 13.83 13.15
N LYS A 18 13.01 13.45 13.07
CA LYS A 18 12.00 13.85 14.08
C LYS A 18 12.29 13.22 15.44
N LEU A 19 12.65 11.94 15.49
CA LEU A 19 13.01 11.25 16.74
C LEU A 19 14.23 11.91 17.40
N VAL A 20 15.28 12.18 16.61
CA VAL A 20 16.49 12.85 17.10
C VAL A 20 16.15 14.23 17.66
N ARG A 21 15.37 15.06 16.95
CA ARG A 21 14.95 16.37 17.46
C ARG A 21 14.17 16.28 18.77
N LYS A 22 13.25 15.31 18.91
CA LYS A 22 12.54 15.09 20.17
C LYS A 22 13.45 14.62 21.30
N ALA A 23 14.43 13.77 21.00
CA ALA A 23 15.43 13.34 21.97
C ALA A 23 16.27 14.53 22.45
N VAL A 24 16.71 15.41 21.55
CA VAL A 24 17.43 16.63 21.90
C VAL A 24 16.60 17.53 22.83
N VAL A 25 15.31 17.73 22.55
CA VAL A 25 14.43 18.51 23.44
C VAL A 25 14.38 17.90 24.84
N LYS A 26 14.26 16.57 24.97
CA LYS A 26 14.27 15.91 26.29
C LYS A 26 15.62 16.04 27.02
N LEU A 27 16.74 16.02 26.31
CA LEU A 27 18.06 16.22 26.90
C LEU A 27 18.27 17.65 27.41
N LEU A 28 17.59 18.64 26.83
CA LEU A 28 17.66 20.01 27.36
C LEU A 28 17.02 20.11 28.76
N ASP A 29 15.95 19.35 29.01
CA ASP A 29 15.30 19.28 30.32
C ASP A 29 16.07 18.37 31.29
N GLU A 30 16.61 17.24 30.80
CA GLU A 30 17.36 16.26 31.59
C GLU A 30 18.73 15.90 30.94
N PRO A 31 19.79 16.71 31.18
CA PRO A 31 21.07 16.62 30.45
C PRO A 31 21.84 15.32 30.60
N ASN A 32 21.67 14.62 31.72
CA ASN A 32 22.38 13.38 32.04
C ASN A 32 21.55 12.12 31.75
N SER A 33 20.37 12.26 31.12
CA SER A 33 19.50 11.13 30.81
C SER A 33 20.00 10.36 29.59
N VAL A 34 19.99 9.02 29.67
CA VAL A 34 20.25 8.17 28.51
C VAL A 34 18.94 7.89 27.79
N ILE A 35 18.76 8.47 26.60
CA ILE A 35 17.53 8.29 25.82
C ILE A 35 17.61 7.01 24.99
N LYS A 36 16.78 6.04 25.36
CA LYS A 36 16.53 4.83 24.57
C LYS A 36 15.11 4.88 24.02
N ILE A 37 14.98 4.86 22.69
CA ILE A 37 13.68 4.85 22.00
C ILE A 37 13.40 3.42 21.57
N GLY A 38 12.39 2.80 22.17
CA GLY A 38 11.87 1.50 21.77
C GLY A 38 10.59 1.62 20.93
N ASN A 39 10.07 0.48 20.49
CA ASN A 39 8.85 0.44 19.65
C ASN A 39 7.62 1.07 20.33
N LYS A 40 7.52 0.98 21.66
CA LYS A 40 6.42 1.54 22.45
C LYS A 40 6.44 3.07 22.50
N ASP A 41 7.62 3.68 22.34
CA ASP A 41 7.81 5.13 22.42
C ASP A 41 7.56 5.83 21.07
N LEU A 42 7.44 5.05 20.00
CA LEU A 42 7.26 5.56 18.64
C LEU A 42 5.98 6.36 18.50
N GLU A 43 4.87 5.91 19.07
CA GLU A 43 3.59 6.62 18.95
C GLU A 43 3.59 7.96 19.68
N ALA A 44 4.15 8.01 20.89
CA ALA A 44 4.34 9.27 21.63
C ALA A 44 5.28 10.25 20.90
N SER A 45 6.23 9.71 20.12
CA SER A 45 7.26 10.51 19.45
C SER A 45 6.83 10.96 18.05
N LEU A 46 6.27 10.08 17.24
CA LEU A 46 5.93 10.30 15.83
C LEU A 46 4.43 10.49 15.59
N GLY A 47 3.58 10.23 16.59
CA GLY A 47 2.12 10.20 16.46
C GLY A 47 1.62 8.81 16.07
N MET A 48 0.33 8.69 15.76
CA MET A 48 -0.27 7.42 15.34
C MET A 48 0.35 6.92 14.00
N PRO A 49 0.53 5.61 13.80
CA PRO A 49 1.02 5.06 12.54
C PRO A 49 0.18 5.52 11.34
N VAL A 50 0.83 6.06 10.32
CA VAL A 50 0.20 6.57 9.10
C VAL A 50 -0.22 5.41 8.18
N PHE A 51 0.62 4.37 8.10
CA PHE A 51 0.37 3.21 7.27
C PHE A 51 -0.21 2.09 8.14
N ARG A 52 -1.41 1.63 7.76
CA ARG A 52 -1.99 0.40 8.29
C ARG A 52 -1.54 -0.76 7.41
N ASN A 53 -1.42 -1.95 8.00
CA ASN A 53 -1.29 -3.17 7.21
C ASN A 53 -2.58 -3.33 6.40
N GLU A 54 -2.48 -3.17 5.09
CA GLU A 54 -3.54 -3.58 4.18
C GLU A 54 -3.77 -5.07 4.32
N GLN A 55 -5.04 -5.46 4.47
CA GLN A 55 -5.41 -6.85 4.39
C GLN A 55 -5.20 -7.30 2.95
N VAL A 56 -4.46 -8.40 2.79
CA VAL A 56 -4.35 -9.05 1.49
C VAL A 56 -5.73 -9.63 1.16
N LEU A 57 -6.38 -9.07 0.15
CA LEU A 57 -7.64 -9.60 -0.35
C LEU A 57 -7.37 -10.95 -0.99
N SER A 58 -8.17 -11.95 -0.61
CA SER A 58 -8.05 -13.31 -1.12
C SER A 58 -9.44 -13.94 -1.24
N GLY A 59 -9.62 -14.80 -2.23
CA GLY A 59 -10.90 -15.45 -2.51
C GLY A 59 -11.08 -15.74 -3.99
N THR A 60 -12.19 -16.39 -4.33
CA THR A 60 -12.55 -16.66 -5.73
C THR A 60 -12.76 -15.35 -6.48
N GLY A 61 -12.06 -15.18 -7.60
CA GLY A 61 -12.14 -13.97 -8.41
C GLY A 61 -11.25 -12.82 -7.94
N VAL A 62 -10.38 -13.02 -6.94
CA VAL A 62 -9.39 -12.01 -6.52
C VAL A 62 -7.99 -12.55 -6.79
N ILE A 63 -7.17 -11.78 -7.51
CA ILE A 63 -5.76 -12.08 -7.74
C ILE A 63 -4.88 -10.86 -7.44
N THR A 64 -3.65 -11.10 -6.98
CA THR A 64 -2.68 -10.04 -6.71
C THR A 64 -1.89 -9.72 -7.98
N GLY A 65 -2.17 -8.55 -8.57
CA GLY A 65 -1.38 -7.98 -9.65
C GLY A 65 -0.15 -7.23 -9.14
N LEU A 66 0.86 -7.12 -9.99
CA LEU A 66 2.03 -6.26 -9.78
C LEU A 66 1.91 -5.07 -10.72
N ALA A 67 2.06 -3.87 -10.18
CA ALA A 67 2.01 -2.63 -10.93
C ALA A 67 3.26 -1.80 -10.68
N TRP A 68 3.67 -1.04 -11.70
CA TRP A 68 4.68 -0.02 -11.57
C TRP A 68 4.00 1.34 -11.41
N THR A 69 4.22 1.99 -10.28
CA THR A 69 3.68 3.32 -9.99
C THR A 69 4.80 4.36 -9.99
N SER A 70 4.45 5.64 -9.96
CA SER A 70 5.42 6.73 -9.79
C SER A 70 6.24 6.63 -8.50
N MET A 71 5.76 5.89 -7.50
CA MET A 71 6.41 5.67 -6.22
C MET A 71 7.21 4.35 -6.15
N GLY A 72 7.26 3.60 -7.26
CA GLY A 72 7.90 2.29 -7.37
C GLY A 72 6.91 1.14 -7.58
N GLY A 73 7.38 -0.09 -7.38
CA GLY A 73 6.55 -1.29 -7.50
C GLY A 73 5.48 -1.36 -6.40
N ALA A 74 4.25 -1.66 -6.79
CA ALA A 74 3.11 -1.84 -5.89
C ALA A 74 2.35 -3.12 -6.23
N THR A 75 1.74 -3.72 -5.21
CA THR A 75 0.78 -4.82 -5.40
C THR A 75 -0.61 -4.24 -5.48
N LEU A 76 -1.41 -4.69 -6.45
CA LEU A 76 -2.79 -4.25 -6.64
C LEU A 76 -3.73 -5.46 -6.72
N PRO A 77 -4.77 -5.54 -5.88
CA PRO A 77 -5.78 -6.58 -6.04
C PRO A 77 -6.59 -6.33 -7.32
N ILE A 78 -6.70 -7.35 -8.17
CA ILE A 78 -7.59 -7.38 -9.34
C ILE A 78 -8.76 -8.29 -8.99
N GLU A 79 -9.97 -7.74 -9.05
CA GLU A 79 -11.20 -8.42 -8.66
C GLU A 79 -12.11 -8.64 -9.85
N ALA A 80 -12.71 -9.83 -9.93
CA ALA A 80 -13.68 -10.24 -10.91
C ALA A 80 -14.82 -10.98 -10.21
N THR A 81 -16.06 -10.54 -10.44
CA THR A 81 -17.25 -11.16 -9.87
C THR A 81 -18.32 -11.39 -10.94
N ARG A 82 -19.01 -12.53 -10.83
CA ARG A 82 -20.14 -12.85 -11.70
C ARG A 82 -21.41 -12.27 -11.12
N ILE A 83 -21.86 -11.16 -11.70
CA ILE A 83 -23.15 -10.57 -11.39
C ILE A 83 -24.23 -11.33 -12.18
N HIS A 84 -25.29 -11.79 -11.50
CA HIS A 84 -26.37 -12.56 -12.13
C HIS A 84 -27.18 -11.65 -13.04
N THR A 85 -26.84 -11.65 -14.33
CA THR A 85 -27.56 -10.91 -15.36
C THR A 85 -27.84 -11.86 -16.52
N LEU A 86 -29.05 -11.80 -17.06
CA LEU A 86 -29.48 -12.60 -18.22
C LEU A 86 -28.81 -12.16 -19.54
N ASN A 87 -28.05 -11.06 -19.51
CA ASN A 87 -27.40 -10.47 -20.66
C ASN A 87 -25.90 -10.78 -20.66
N ARG A 88 -25.36 -11.07 -21.86
CA ARG A 88 -23.91 -11.17 -22.07
C ARG A 88 -23.30 -9.79 -21.89
N GLY A 89 -22.29 -9.66 -21.04
CA GLY A 89 -21.62 -8.39 -20.82
C GLY A 89 -20.40 -8.53 -19.91
N PHE A 90 -19.34 -7.79 -20.23
CA PHE A 90 -18.14 -7.66 -19.43
C PHE A 90 -17.96 -6.19 -19.09
N LYS A 91 -18.03 -5.86 -17.80
CA LYS A 91 -17.96 -4.47 -17.33
C LYS A 91 -16.64 -4.26 -16.61
N LEU A 92 -15.90 -3.26 -17.08
CA LEU A 92 -14.63 -2.85 -16.51
C LEU A 92 -14.79 -1.57 -15.69
N THR A 93 -14.16 -1.53 -14.52
CA THR A 93 -14.21 -0.41 -13.58
C THR A 93 -12.81 -0.15 -13.00
N GLY A 94 -12.64 0.94 -12.25
CA GLY A 94 -11.36 1.27 -11.61
C GLY A 94 -10.45 2.21 -12.40
N GLN A 95 -11.04 3.07 -13.25
CA GLN A 95 -10.31 4.09 -14.03
C GLN A 95 -9.17 3.50 -14.88
N LEU A 96 -9.42 2.35 -15.49
CA LEU A 96 -8.46 1.69 -16.38
C LEU A 96 -8.17 2.58 -17.59
N GLY A 97 -6.89 2.67 -17.97
CA GLY A 97 -6.49 3.24 -19.26
C GLY A 97 -6.89 2.33 -20.42
N ASP A 98 -6.90 2.85 -21.64
CA ASP A 98 -7.45 2.13 -22.80
C ASP A 98 -6.67 0.84 -23.11
N VAL A 99 -5.35 0.85 -22.95
CA VAL A 99 -4.50 -0.35 -23.09
C VAL A 99 -4.89 -1.45 -22.09
N MET A 100 -5.24 -1.09 -20.87
CA MET A 100 -5.62 -2.06 -19.84
C MET A 100 -7.04 -2.58 -20.08
N LYS A 101 -7.95 -1.75 -20.63
CA LYS A 101 -9.27 -2.21 -21.06
C LYS A 101 -9.17 -3.23 -22.20
N GLU A 102 -8.37 -2.92 -23.21
CA GLU A 102 -8.13 -3.83 -24.35
C GLU A 102 -7.52 -5.15 -23.87
N SER A 103 -6.52 -5.10 -23.00
CA SER A 103 -5.91 -6.31 -22.41
C SER A 103 -6.94 -7.19 -21.69
N ALA A 104 -7.85 -6.57 -20.92
CA ALA A 104 -8.90 -7.30 -20.22
C ALA A 104 -9.94 -7.92 -21.18
N GLU A 105 -10.29 -7.24 -22.28
CA GLU A 105 -11.16 -7.79 -23.32
C GLU A 105 -10.52 -8.96 -24.08
N ILE A 106 -9.21 -8.91 -24.35
CA ILE A 106 -8.45 -10.01 -24.95
C ILE A 106 -8.47 -11.22 -24.02
N ALA A 107 -8.17 -11.03 -22.73
CA ALA A 107 -8.21 -12.09 -21.74
C ALA A 107 -9.61 -12.74 -21.63
N TYR A 108 -10.66 -11.92 -21.60
CA TYR A 108 -12.05 -12.39 -21.59
C TYR A 108 -12.41 -13.19 -22.85
N SER A 109 -11.96 -12.74 -24.02
CA SER A 109 -12.19 -13.42 -25.30
C SER A 109 -11.48 -14.77 -25.37
N TYR A 110 -10.23 -14.85 -24.90
CA TYR A 110 -9.46 -16.09 -24.81
C TYR A 110 -10.14 -17.12 -23.92
N ILE A 111 -10.58 -16.70 -22.73
CA ILE A 111 -11.29 -17.56 -21.79
C ILE A 111 -12.62 -18.03 -22.40
N SER A 112 -13.36 -17.14 -23.06
CA SER A 112 -14.65 -17.47 -23.69
C SER A 112 -14.56 -18.45 -24.86
N SER A 113 -13.40 -18.55 -25.53
CA SER A 113 -13.19 -19.50 -26.64
C SER A 113 -12.58 -20.84 -26.23
N ASN A 114 -12.11 -20.96 -24.98
CA ASN A 114 -11.43 -22.15 -24.44
C ASN A 114 -12.14 -22.73 -23.18
N LEU A 115 -13.33 -22.23 -22.87
CA LEU A 115 -14.26 -22.78 -21.87
C LEU A 115 -15.29 -23.68 -22.56
#